data_AF-A0A352NBF0-F1
#
_entry.id   AF-A0A352NBF0-F1
#
_cell.length_a   1.000
_cell.length_b   1.000
_cell.length_c   1.000
_cell.angle_alpha   90.00
_cell.angle_beta   90.00
_cell.angle_gamma   90.00
#
_symmetry.space_group_name_H-M   'P 1'
#
loop_
_entity.id
_entity.type
_entity.pdbx_description
1 polymer ?
#
loop_
_entity_poly.entity_id
_entity_poly.type
_entity_poly.pdbx_seq_one_letter_code
_entity_poly.pdbx_strand_id
1 'polypeptide(L)'
;LKQLMEGTPEKMWPGKLGKIEDGVPKNAMKAQFIIVALMILLNMVISLINKGAADKFFLVITNMSNIASSLPYVFIVFAYIKFKKNHAIEKPFTIMKNEQFAIGISWLAALMIIMADFFTIVEPVINYFQASSGASLSSVYSDIISMIAGPVVFSVLGWWLIKNYKGKKL
;
A
#
# COMPACT_ATOMS: atom_id res chain seq x y z
N LEU A 1 -7.34 -3.12 -7.20
CA LEU A 1 -6.77 -3.29 -8.55
C LEU A 1 -7.67 -2.68 -9.63
N LYS A 2 -8.92 -3.14 -9.78
CA LYS A 2 -9.87 -2.66 -10.81
C LYS A 2 -9.97 -1.12 -10.90
N GLN A 3 -10.30 -0.45 -9.80
CA GLN A 3 -10.41 1.02 -9.75
C GLN A 3 -9.12 1.76 -10.14
N LEU A 4 -7.95 1.23 -9.76
CA LEU A 4 -6.65 1.82 -10.09
C LEU A 4 -6.33 1.67 -11.59
N MET A 5 -6.71 0.54 -12.18
CA MET A 5 -6.46 0.27 -13.60
C MET A 5 -7.43 1.01 -14.51
N GLU A 6 -8.70 1.12 -14.13
CA GLU A 6 -9.69 1.92 -14.87
C GLU A 6 -9.38 3.42 -14.82
N GLY A 7 -8.80 3.89 -13.71
CA GLY A 7 -8.40 5.29 -13.56
C GLY A 7 -7.08 5.66 -14.26
N THR A 8 -6.39 4.72 -14.91
CA THR A 8 -5.08 4.98 -15.53
C THR A 8 -5.04 4.55 -17.00
N PRO A 9 -4.27 5.23 -17.87
CA PRO A 9 -4.25 4.91 -19.30
C PRO A 9 -3.74 3.48 -19.55
N GLU A 10 -4.39 2.71 -20.43
CA GLU A 10 -4.00 1.32 -20.71
C GLU A 10 -2.51 1.17 -21.09
N LYS A 11 -1.97 2.15 -21.83
CA LYS A 11 -0.57 2.21 -22.27
C LYS A 11 0.46 2.41 -21.15
N MET A 12 0.03 2.80 -19.95
CA MET A 12 0.89 2.94 -18.78
C MET A 12 1.31 1.58 -18.23
N TRP A 13 0.45 0.57 -18.34
CA TRP A 13 0.71 -0.77 -17.84
C TRP A 13 1.53 -1.60 -18.85
N PRO A 14 2.44 -2.46 -18.39
CA PRO A 14 3.25 -3.29 -19.29
C PRO A 14 2.39 -4.36 -19.97
N GLY A 15 2.59 -4.54 -21.28
CA GLY A 15 1.94 -5.58 -22.07
C GLY A 15 0.42 -5.41 -22.19
N LYS A 16 -0.32 -6.52 -22.04
CA LYS A 16 -1.80 -6.58 -22.12
C LYS A 16 -2.49 -6.48 -20.75
N LEU A 17 -1.75 -6.12 -19.69
CA LEU A 17 -2.29 -6.01 -18.34
C LEU A 17 -3.30 -4.87 -18.23
N GLY A 18 -3.00 -3.73 -18.85
CA GLY A 18 -3.88 -2.56 -18.89
C GLY A 18 -5.10 -2.69 -19.79
N LYS A 19 -5.25 -3.79 -20.54
CA LYS A 19 -6.34 -3.96 -21.49
C LYS A 19 -7.65 -4.23 -20.75
N ILE A 20 -8.63 -3.36 -20.96
CA ILE A 20 -9.98 -3.54 -20.43
C ILE A 20 -10.77 -4.41 -21.42
N GLU A 21 -11.27 -5.57 -20.95
CA GLU A 21 -12.13 -6.47 -21.75
C GLU A 21 -13.46 -6.65 -21.00
N ASP A 22 -14.58 -6.33 -21.65
CA ASP A 22 -15.92 -6.34 -21.06
C ASP A 22 -16.05 -5.48 -19.80
N GLY A 23 -15.46 -4.27 -19.83
CA GLY A 23 -15.54 -3.30 -18.73
C GLY A 23 -14.74 -3.69 -17.49
N VAL A 24 -13.84 -4.67 -17.58
CA VAL A 24 -12.97 -5.10 -16.46
C VAL A 24 -11.57 -5.47 -16.98
N PRO A 25 -10.48 -5.16 -16.25
CA PRO A 25 -9.13 -5.59 -16.62
C PRO A 25 -8.91 -7.10 -16.36
N LYS A 26 -9.52 -7.96 -17.19
CA LYS A 26 -9.50 -9.44 -17.04
C LYS A 26 -8.10 -10.02 -16.93
N ASN A 27 -7.16 -9.55 -17.75
CA ASN A 27 -5.79 -10.08 -17.76
C ASN A 27 -5.06 -9.79 -16.45
N ALA A 28 -5.24 -8.60 -15.89
CA ALA A 28 -4.62 -8.24 -14.62
C ALA A 28 -5.25 -8.98 -13.44
N MET A 29 -6.57 -9.18 -13.45
CA MET A 29 -7.25 -9.99 -12.43
C MET A 29 -6.80 -11.46 -12.46
N LYS A 30 -6.65 -12.06 -13.66
CA LYS A 30 -6.12 -13.42 -13.80
C LYS A 30 -4.69 -13.54 -13.27
N ALA A 31 -3.83 -12.58 -13.61
CA ALA A 31 -2.46 -12.55 -13.09
C ALA A 31 -2.43 -12.43 -11.57
N GLN A 32 -3.23 -11.52 -10.99
CA GLN A 32 -3.35 -11.36 -9.54
C GLN A 32 -3.84 -12.65 -8.87
N PHE A 33 -4.85 -13.31 -9.45
CA PHE A 33 -5.38 -14.57 -8.93
C PHE A 33 -4.31 -15.67 -8.86
N ILE A 34 -3.54 -15.86 -9.94
CA ILE A 34 -2.47 -16.86 -9.98
C ILE A 34 -1.41 -16.57 -8.91
N ILE A 35 -0.98 -15.31 -8.77
CA ILE A 35 0.03 -14.91 -7.78
C ILE A 35 -0.47 -15.20 -6.35
N VAL A 36 -1.70 -14.82 -6.03
CA VAL A 36 -2.28 -15.05 -4.69
C VAL A 36 -2.44 -16.54 -4.42
N ALA A 37 -2.93 -17.31 -5.40
CA ALA A 37 -3.06 -18.77 -5.26
C ALA A 37 -1.70 -19.44 -4.98
N LEU A 38 -0.64 -19.03 -5.70
CA LEU A 38 0.71 -19.53 -5.45
C LEU A 38 1.24 -19.15 -4.06
N MET A 39 1.00 -17.91 -3.61
CA MET A 39 1.40 -17.50 -2.26
C MET A 39 0.71 -18.34 -1.17
N ILE A 40 -0.59 -18.61 -1.30
CA ILE A 40 -1.33 -19.45 -0.35
C ILE A 40 -0.79 -20.88 -0.35
N LEU A 41 -0.55 -21.47 -1.52
CA LEU A 41 -0.01 -22.83 -1.63
C LEU A 41 1.39 -22.93 -1.02
N LEU A 42 2.26 -21.96 -1.28
CA LEU A 42 3.61 -21.93 -0.70
C LEU A 42 3.54 -21.85 0.83
N ASN A 43 2.66 -21.02 1.36
CA ASN A 43 2.45 -20.85 2.78
C ASN A 43 1.91 -22.14 3.44
N MET A 44 1.02 -22.86 2.76
CA MET A 44 0.55 -24.17 3.19
C MET A 44 1.71 -25.18 3.29
N VAL A 45 2.61 -25.22 2.30
CA VAL A 45 3.79 -26.11 2.32
C VAL A 45 4.75 -25.75 3.47
N ILE A 46 4.99 -24.46 3.72
CA ILE A 46 5.85 -23.99 4.82
C ILE A 46 5.24 -24.33 6.18
N SER A 47 3.91 -24.20 6.32
CA SER A 47 3.17 -24.55 7.54
C SER A 47 3.29 -26.04 7.90
N LEU A 48 3.30 -26.91 6.89
CA LEU A 48 3.49 -28.36 7.07
C LEU A 48 4.90 -28.72 7.55
N ILE A 49 5.91 -27.93 7.20
CA ILE A 49 7.32 -28.15 7.55
C ILE A 49 7.66 -27.53 8.93
N ASN A 50 7.08 -26.38 9.27
CA ASN A 50 7.39 -25.66 10.50
C ASN A 50 6.12 -25.05 11.15
N LYS A 51 5.65 -25.67 12.24
CA LYS A 51 4.48 -25.22 13.01
C LYS A 51 4.79 -23.87 13.68
N GLY A 52 4.23 -22.79 13.12
CA GLY A 52 4.38 -21.40 13.61
C GLY A 52 5.08 -20.44 12.63
N ALA A 53 5.68 -20.94 11.55
CA ALA A 53 6.25 -20.10 10.50
C ALA A 53 5.16 -19.40 9.66
N ALA A 54 4.02 -20.09 9.45
CA ALA A 54 2.89 -19.55 8.70
C ALA A 54 2.25 -18.34 9.40
N ASP A 55 2.04 -18.41 10.71
CA ASP A 55 1.40 -17.32 11.48
C ASP A 55 2.23 -16.03 11.44
N LYS A 56 3.56 -16.15 11.61
CA LYS A 56 4.47 -15.01 11.47
C LYS A 56 4.46 -14.44 10.06
N PHE A 57 4.50 -15.29 9.04
CA PHE A 57 4.46 -14.85 7.65
C PHE A 57 3.14 -14.16 7.29
N PHE A 58 2.00 -14.67 7.78
CA PHE A 58 0.70 -14.03 7.63
C PHE A 58 0.66 -12.67 8.33
N LEU A 59 1.22 -12.57 9.55
CA LEU A 59 1.30 -11.31 10.28
C LEU A 59 2.14 -10.28 9.52
N VAL A 60 3.30 -10.67 9.00
CA VAL A 60 4.17 -9.80 8.19
C VAL A 60 3.45 -9.32 6.93
N ILE A 61 2.84 -10.21 6.14
CA ILE A 61 2.10 -9.80 4.92
C ILE A 61 0.89 -8.94 5.25
N THR A 62 0.18 -9.23 6.34
CA THR A 62 -0.96 -8.43 6.79
C THR A 62 -0.51 -7.01 7.14
N ASN A 63 0.58 -6.89 7.90
CA ASN A 63 1.18 -5.61 8.27
C ASN A 63 1.68 -4.84 7.04
N MET A 64 2.33 -5.52 6.09
CA MET A 64 2.72 -4.94 4.80
C MET A 64 1.51 -4.42 4.01
N SER A 65 0.41 -5.19 3.97
CA SER A 65 -0.82 -4.80 3.28
C SER A 65 -1.48 -3.60 3.93
N ASN A 66 -1.48 -3.53 5.27
CA ASN A 66 -2.03 -2.41 6.02
C ASN A 66 -1.29 -1.11 5.67
N ILE A 67 0.05 -1.12 5.74
CA ILE A 67 0.90 0.03 5.38
C ILE A 67 0.73 0.40 3.89
N ALA A 68 0.63 -0.58 3.00
CA ALA A 68 0.43 -0.30 1.58
C ALA A 68 -0.93 0.36 1.30
N SER A 69 -1.96 0.00 2.06
CA SER A 69 -3.32 0.54 1.92
C SER A 69 -3.46 1.95 2.52
N SER A 70 -2.69 2.28 3.57
CA SER A 70 -2.75 3.56 4.27
C SER A 70 -2.04 4.68 3.52
N LEU A 71 -0.95 4.38 2.82
CA LEU A 71 -0.14 5.35 2.06
C LEU A 71 -0.95 6.22 1.07
N PRO A 72 -1.82 5.66 0.20
CA PRO A 72 -2.69 6.46 -0.66
C PRO A 72 -3.56 7.47 0.10
N TYR A 73 -4.05 7.12 1.29
CA TYR A 73 -4.90 8.01 2.07
C TYR A 73 -4.13 9.22 2.60
N VAL A 74 -2.85 9.05 2.95
CA VAL A 74 -1.99 10.17 3.34
C VAL A 74 -1.92 11.21 2.21
N PHE A 75 -1.72 10.76 0.97
CA PHE A 75 -1.72 11.66 -0.20
C PHE A 75 -3.07 12.34 -0.42
N ILE A 76 -4.18 11.61 -0.25
CA ILE A 76 -5.53 12.17 -0.38
C ILE A 76 -5.79 13.25 0.67
N VAL A 77 -5.43 13.00 1.92
CA VAL A 77 -5.60 13.94 3.03
C VAL A 77 -4.77 15.21 2.79
N PHE A 78 -3.51 15.08 2.38
CA PHE A 78 -2.69 16.24 2.04
C PHE A 78 -3.23 17.01 0.83
N ALA A 79 -3.70 16.30 -0.21
CA ALA A 79 -4.33 16.91 -1.37
C ALA A 79 -5.60 17.68 -0.96
N TYR A 80 -6.41 17.13 -0.04
CA TYR A 80 -7.60 17.80 0.48
C TYR A 80 -7.27 19.07 1.26
N ILE A 81 -6.23 19.06 2.11
CA ILE A 81 -5.76 20.26 2.82
C ILE A 81 -5.37 21.35 1.81
N LYS A 82 -4.59 21.00 0.78
CA LYS A 82 -4.16 21.94 -0.27
C LYS A 82 -5.33 22.43 -1.12
N PHE A 83 -6.27 21.54 -1.46
CA PHE A 83 -7.50 21.87 -2.18
C PHE A 83 -8.37 22.84 -1.39
N LYS A 84 -8.53 22.63 -0.08
CA LYS A 84 -9.37 23.48 0.77
C LYS A 84 -8.78 24.89 0.90
N LYS A 85 -7.47 24.99 1.14
CA LYS A 85 -6.70 26.26 1.19
C LYS A 85 -6.61 27.01 -0.14
N ASN A 86 -6.87 26.33 -1.26
CA ASN A 86 -6.81 26.98 -2.57
C ASN A 86 -8.15 27.68 -2.88
N HIS A 87 -8.20 28.99 -2.72
CA HIS A 87 -9.40 29.80 -2.99
C HIS A 87 -9.62 30.09 -4.48
N ALA A 88 -8.65 29.81 -5.36
CA ALA A 88 -8.76 30.05 -6.79
C ALA A 88 -9.61 29.00 -7.53
N ILE A 89 -9.95 27.88 -6.87
CA ILE A 89 -10.77 26.81 -7.45
C ILE A 89 -12.20 27.00 -6.97
N GLU A 90 -13.15 27.17 -7.89
CA GLU A 90 -14.58 27.09 -7.58
C GLU A 90 -14.90 25.68 -7.07
N LYS A 91 -15.45 25.59 -5.85
CA LYS A 91 -15.75 24.33 -5.20
C LYS A 91 -17.26 24.06 -5.32
N PRO A 92 -17.73 23.35 -6.36
CA PRO A 92 -19.17 23.13 -6.59
C PRO A 92 -19.82 22.29 -5.49
N PHE A 93 -19.03 21.58 -4.68
CA PHE A 93 -19.50 20.81 -3.55
C PHE A 93 -18.48 20.87 -2.39
N THR A 94 -18.92 21.29 -1.21
CA THR A 94 -18.11 21.25 0.01
C THR A 94 -18.89 20.58 1.14
N ILE A 95 -18.45 19.40 1.56
CA ILE A 95 -19.06 18.67 2.68
C ILE A 95 -18.89 19.46 3.99
N MET A 96 -17.69 20.03 4.21
CA MET A 96 -17.39 20.87 5.38
C MET A 96 -17.31 22.34 4.98
N LYS A 97 -18.28 23.14 5.45
CA LYS A 97 -18.36 24.59 5.20
C LYS A 97 -17.26 25.35 5.95
N ASN A 98 -16.98 24.97 7.20
CA ASN A 98 -15.91 25.58 8.01
C ASN A 98 -14.54 25.05 7.58
N GLU A 99 -13.72 25.93 7.02
CA GLU A 99 -12.38 25.63 6.53
C GLU A 99 -11.38 25.26 7.64
N GLN A 100 -11.37 26.00 8.74
CA GLN A 100 -10.43 25.75 9.85
C GLN A 100 -10.69 24.39 10.49
N PHE A 101 -11.97 24.05 10.66
CA PHE A 101 -12.39 22.75 11.19
C PHE A 101 -12.04 21.60 10.22
N ALA A 102 -12.29 21.79 8.92
CA ALA A 102 -11.96 20.79 7.90
C ALA A 102 -10.45 20.52 7.83
N ILE A 103 -9.63 21.58 7.91
CA ILE A 103 -8.17 21.46 7.93
C ILE A 103 -7.71 20.79 9.23
N GLY A 104 -8.29 21.14 10.38
CA GLY A 104 -7.97 20.53 11.67
C GLY A 104 -8.23 19.02 11.70
N ILE A 105 -9.41 18.58 11.25
CA ILE A 105 -9.75 17.15 11.12
C ILE A 105 -8.83 16.44 10.14
N SER A 106 -8.47 17.10 9.03
CA SER A 106 -7.57 16.51 8.04
C SER A 106 -6.18 16.29 8.61
N TRP A 107 -5.67 17.24 9.40
CA TRP A 107 -4.40 17.05 10.12
C TRP A 107 -4.47 15.94 11.16
N LEU A 108 -5.57 15.86 11.91
CA LEU A 108 -5.80 14.76 12.85
C LEU A 108 -5.82 13.40 12.15
N ALA A 109 -6.50 13.30 11.00
CA ALA A 109 -6.55 12.09 10.20
C ALA A 109 -5.16 11.72 9.66
N ALA A 110 -4.39 12.68 9.15
CA ALA A 110 -3.01 12.45 8.70
C ALA A 110 -2.13 11.93 9.85
N LEU A 111 -2.23 12.55 11.03
CA LEU A 111 -1.49 12.13 12.22
C LEU A 111 -1.83 10.71 12.63
N MET A 112 -3.12 10.35 12.67
CA MET A 112 -3.57 9.00 13.00
C MET A 112 -3.03 7.94 12.05
N ILE A 113 -3.03 8.23 10.74
CA ILE A 113 -2.49 7.30 9.74
C ILE A 113 -0.97 7.14 9.91
N ILE A 114 -0.24 8.25 10.03
CA ILE A 114 1.23 8.22 10.20
C ILE A 114 1.60 7.49 11.50
N MET A 115 0.85 7.70 12.58
CA MET A 115 1.07 6.99 13.84
C MET A 115 0.79 5.49 13.71
N ALA A 116 -0.29 5.10 13.04
CA ALA A 116 -0.60 3.69 12.80
C ALA A 116 0.53 3.00 12.02
N ASP A 117 0.99 3.60 10.92
CA ASP A 117 2.10 3.08 10.12
C ASP A 117 3.40 2.99 10.93
N PHE A 118 3.68 4.03 11.75
CA PHE A 118 4.83 4.02 12.64
C PHE A 118 4.78 2.86 13.64
N PHE A 119 3.64 2.63 14.29
CA PHE A 119 3.49 1.51 15.23
C PHE A 119 3.57 0.15 14.53
N THR A 120 3.02 0.00 13.33
CA THR A 120 3.13 -1.25 12.57
C THR A 120 4.58 -1.58 12.22
N ILE A 121 5.42 -0.58 11.92
CA ILE A 121 6.86 -0.78 11.67
C ILE A 121 7.63 -1.11 12.96
N VAL A 122 7.20 -0.56 14.10
CA VAL A 122 7.87 -0.74 15.40
C VAL A 122 7.41 -2.03 16.11
N GLU A 123 6.24 -2.58 15.76
CA GLU A 123 5.66 -3.79 16.35
C GLU A 123 6.63 -4.99 16.39
N PRO A 124 7.40 -5.33 15.34
CA PRO A 124 8.39 -6.41 15.39
C PRO A 124 9.48 -6.19 16.45
N VAL A 125 9.86 -4.92 16.70
CA VAL A 125 10.85 -4.54 17.71
C VAL A 125 10.28 -4.71 19.12
N ILE A 126 9.05 -4.26 19.35
CA ILE A 126 8.38 -4.40 20.65
C ILE A 126 8.20 -5.88 20.99
N ASN A 127 7.75 -6.69 20.02
CA ASN A 127 7.58 -8.13 20.19
C ASN A 127 8.93 -8.84 20.45
N TYR A 128 10.02 -8.35 19.86
CA TYR A 128 11.37 -8.83 20.16
C TYR A 128 11.79 -8.56 21.61
N PHE A 129 11.55 -7.34 22.11
CA PHE A 129 11.92 -6.97 23.48
C PHE A 129 11.02 -7.59 24.55
N GLN A 130 9.76 -7.90 24.24
CA GLN A 130 8.83 -8.57 25.18
C GLN A 130 8.96 -10.09 25.21
N ALA A 131 9.51 -10.72 24.16
CA ALA A 131 9.72 -12.16 24.12
C ALA A 131 11.02 -12.54 24.84
N SER A 132 10.92 -13.03 26.09
CA SER A 132 12.05 -13.50 26.91
C SER A 132 12.83 -14.74 26.37
N SER A 133 12.71 -15.10 25.09
CA SER A 133 13.40 -16.28 24.56
C SER A 133 13.64 -16.22 23.04
N GLY A 134 14.90 -15.99 22.64
CA GLY A 134 15.49 -16.64 21.46
C GLY A 134 15.19 -16.07 20.07
N ALA A 135 14.52 -14.93 19.92
CA ALA A 135 14.48 -14.27 18.61
C ALA A 135 15.90 -13.75 18.26
N SER A 136 16.38 -14.01 17.05
CA SER A 136 17.65 -13.46 16.59
C SER A 136 17.43 -12.02 16.13
N LEU A 137 18.36 -11.12 16.44
CA LEU A 137 18.32 -9.72 15.99
C LEU A 137 18.06 -9.65 14.46
N SER A 138 18.62 -10.62 13.71
CA SER A 138 18.44 -10.75 12.26
C SER A 138 16.99 -10.95 11.80
N SER A 139 16.13 -11.65 12.55
CA SER A 139 14.72 -11.83 12.14
C SER A 139 13.92 -10.54 12.27
N VAL A 140 14.26 -9.70 13.24
CA VAL A 140 13.62 -8.38 13.42
C VAL A 140 14.02 -7.43 12.29
N TYR A 141 15.31 -7.42 11.93
CA TYR A 141 15.77 -6.63 10.79
C TYR A 141 15.11 -7.08 9.48
N SER A 142 14.97 -8.39 9.23
CA SER A 142 14.27 -8.87 8.03
C SER A 142 12.81 -8.45 7.98
N ASP A 143 12.11 -8.48 9.12
CA ASP A 143 10.69 -8.12 9.19
C ASP A 143 10.48 -6.61 8.94
N ILE A 144 11.29 -5.75 9.57
CA ILE A 144 11.25 -4.30 9.34
C ILE A 144 11.62 -3.96 7.90
N ILE A 145 12.68 -4.58 7.37
CA ILE A 145 13.10 -4.39 5.98
C ILE A 145 11.96 -4.82 5.05
N SER A 146 11.28 -5.92 5.32
CA SER A 146 10.16 -6.38 4.49
C SER A 146 8.98 -5.39 4.51
N MET A 147 8.63 -4.83 5.68
CA MET A 147 7.56 -3.85 5.84
C MET A 147 7.82 -2.55 5.08
N ILE A 148 9.07 -2.09 5.06
CA ILE A 148 9.49 -0.87 4.33
C ILE A 148 9.76 -1.19 2.84
N ALA A 149 10.21 -2.40 2.52
CA ALA A 149 10.53 -2.82 1.16
C ALA A 149 9.30 -2.74 0.25
N GLY A 150 8.10 -3.06 0.75
CA GLY A 150 6.86 -2.92 -0.01
C GLY A 150 6.69 -1.50 -0.58
N PRO A 151 6.49 -0.47 0.26
CA PRO A 151 6.37 0.92 -0.17
C PRO A 151 7.51 1.40 -1.08
N VAL A 152 8.77 1.01 -0.78
CA VAL A 152 9.93 1.43 -1.59
C VAL A 152 9.90 0.80 -2.98
N VAL A 153 9.68 -0.51 -3.07
CA VAL A 153 9.59 -1.23 -4.35
C VAL A 153 8.42 -0.70 -5.18
N PHE A 154 7.25 -0.48 -4.57
CA PHE A 154 6.10 0.10 -5.27
C PHE A 154 6.36 1.53 -5.75
N SER A 155 7.10 2.34 -4.97
CA SER A 155 7.49 3.70 -5.37
C SER A 155 8.43 3.68 -6.57
N VAL A 156 9.42 2.78 -6.57
CA VAL A 156 10.36 2.61 -7.69
C VAL A 156 9.64 2.09 -8.94
N LEU A 157 8.76 1.08 -8.79
CA LEU A 157 7.96 0.56 -9.89
C LEU A 157 7.03 1.62 -10.47
N GLY A 158 6.36 2.41 -9.62
CA GLY A 158 5.52 3.53 -10.04
C GLY A 158 6.31 4.57 -10.81
N TRP A 159 7.49 4.95 -10.32
CA TRP A 159 8.39 5.86 -11.04
C TRP A 159 8.82 5.29 -12.39
N TRP A 160 9.18 4.00 -12.45
CA TRP A 160 9.55 3.31 -13.69
C TRP A 160 8.39 3.27 -14.70
N LEU A 161 7.17 2.97 -14.26
CA LEU A 161 5.96 2.96 -15.09
C LEU A 161 5.69 4.35 -15.69
N ILE A 162 5.78 5.41 -14.88
CA ILE A 162 5.60 6.79 -15.35
C ILE A 162 6.70 7.18 -16.33
N LYS A 163 7.95 6.82 -16.06
CA LYS A 163 9.10 7.09 -16.95
C LYS A 163 8.91 6.40 -18.31
N ASN A 164 8.54 5.12 -18.32
CA ASN A 164 8.30 4.35 -19.54
C ASN A 164 7.09 4.90 -20.32
N TYR A 165 6.03 5.31 -19.62
CA TYR A 165 4.87 5.93 -20.24
C TYR A 165 5.20 7.27 -20.91
N LYS A 166 5.96 8.15 -20.24
CA LYS A 166 6.43 9.42 -20.82
C LYS A 166 7.33 9.18 -22.03
N GLY A 167 8.19 8.17 -21.99
CA GLY A 167 9.06 7.79 -23.10
C GLY A 167 8.35 7.21 -24.34
N LYS A 168 7.09 6.77 -24.21
CA LYS A 168 6.24 6.31 -25.34
C LYS A 168 5.34 7.40 -25.92
N LYS A 169 5.30 8.58 -25.29
CA LYS A 169 4.49 9.74 -25.69
C LYS A 169 5.30 10.85 -26.37
N LEU A 170 6.63 10.71 -26.40
CA LEU A 170 7.58 11.47 -27.22
C LEU A 170 7.92 10.62 -28.46
#